data_AF-A0A942TPF1-F1
#
_entry.id   AF-A0A942TPF1-F1
#
_cell.length_a   1.000
_cell.length_b   1.000
_cell.length_c   1.000
_cell.angle_alpha   90.00
_cell.angle_beta   90.00
_cell.angle_gamma   90.00
#
_symmetry.space_group_name_H-M   'P 1'
#
loop_
_entity.id
_entity.type
_entity.pdbx_description
1 polymer ?
#
loop_
_entity_poly.entity_id
_entity_poly.type
_entity_poly.pdbx_seq_one_letter_code
_entity_poly.pdbx_strand_id
1 'polypeptide(L)'
;METIIVILLGLSIVLFIISFFQTDKVKVLEKEIEQLSMNVLQDHYLLKKRLKVLEEELLMGQSIIDDVPKREFDREPNEILKNHVLALYNQGLEIKQISKQSSLSVETVQNIINRRQDVFGGI
;
A
#
# COMPACT_ATOMS: atom_id res chain seq x y z
N MET A 1 -40.92 26.97 -56.78
CA MET A 1 -41.83 26.39 -55.78
C MET A 1 -41.78 24.86 -55.80
N GLU A 2 -41.96 24.21 -56.95
CA GLU A 2 -41.92 22.74 -57.07
C GLU A 2 -40.56 22.11 -56.69
N THR A 3 -39.44 22.74 -57.07
CA THR A 3 -38.08 22.25 -56.73
C THR A 3 -37.80 22.23 -55.23
N ILE A 4 -38.36 23.18 -54.47
CA ILE A 4 -38.23 23.24 -53.01
C ILE A 4 -38.94 22.05 -52.38
N ILE A 5 -40.12 21.68 -52.89
CA ILE A 5 -40.90 20.54 -52.41
C ILE A 5 -40.13 19.23 -52.65
N VAL A 6 -39.52 19.06 -53.83
CA VAL A 6 -38.72 17.88 -54.15
C VAL A 6 -37.47 17.77 -53.26
N ILE A 7 -36.77 18.88 -53.00
CA ILE A 7 -35.62 18.90 -52.09
C ILE A 7 -36.03 18.58 -50.65
N LEU A 8 -37.15 19.13 -50.17
CA LEU A 8 -37.63 18.89 -48.82
C LEU A 8 -38.05 17.42 -48.63
N LEU A 9 -38.67 16.83 -49.65
CA LEU A 9 -39.07 15.43 -49.68
C LEU A 9 -37.84 14.52 -49.71
N GLY A 10 -36.83 14.84 -50.53
CA GLY A 10 -35.55 14.14 -50.55
C GLY A 10 -34.81 14.21 -49.21
N LEU A 11 -34.76 15.40 -48.60
CA LEU A 11 -34.13 15.61 -47.28
C LEU A 11 -34.82 14.80 -46.19
N SER A 12 -36.15 14.71 -46.22
CA SER A 12 -36.92 13.90 -45.28
C SER A 12 -36.58 12.41 -45.41
N ILE A 13 -36.49 11.89 -46.64
CA ILE A 13 -36.09 10.49 -46.89
C ILE A 13 -34.68 10.23 -46.38
N VAL A 14 -33.74 11.15 -46.65
CA VAL A 14 -32.35 11.02 -46.18
C VAL A 14 -32.27 11.05 -44.65
N LEU A 15 -32.96 11.97 -43.99
CA LEU A 15 -33.02 12.04 -42.52
C LEU A 15 -33.67 10.79 -41.92
N PHE A 16 -34.68 10.23 -42.59
CA PHE A 16 -35.32 8.98 -42.17
C PHE A 16 -34.36 7.81 -42.19
N ILE A 17 -33.57 7.66 -43.27
CA ILE A 17 -32.53 6.62 -43.38
C ILE A 17 -31.47 6.79 -42.28
N ILE A 18 -31.03 8.01 -42.01
CA ILE A 18 -30.04 8.30 -40.95
C ILE A 18 -30.61 7.99 -39.55
N SER A 19 -31.89 8.27 -39.30
CA SER A 19 -32.57 8.02 -38.01
C SER A 19 -32.59 6.54 -37.64
N PHE A 20 -32.78 5.66 -38.63
CA PHE A 20 -32.69 4.22 -38.43
C PHE A 20 -31.29 3.78 -37.96
N PHE A 21 -30.24 4.35 -38.55
CA PHE A 21 -28.85 4.02 -38.18
C PHE A 21 -28.42 4.60 -36.82
N GLN A 22 -28.96 5.74 -36.42
CA GLN A 22 -28.61 6.40 -35.15
C GLN A 22 -29.21 5.65 -33.95
N THR A 23 -30.44 5.15 -34.07
CA THR A 23 -31.13 4.41 -33.00
C THR A 23 -30.42 3.10 -32.62
N ASP A 24 -29.86 2.37 -33.59
CA ASP A 24 -29.17 1.11 -33.33
C ASP A 24 -27.84 1.31 -32.58
N LYS A 25 -27.04 2.31 -32.98
CA LYS A 25 -25.72 2.56 -32.35
C LYS A 25 -25.85 3.04 -30.91
N VAL A 26 -26.84 3.88 -30.60
CA VAL A 26 -27.06 4.39 -29.24
C VAL A 26 -27.49 3.27 -28.29
N LYS A 27 -28.37 2.36 -28.75
CA LYS A 27 -28.81 1.21 -27.94
C LYS A 27 -27.69 0.21 -27.64
N VAL A 28 -26.78 -0.02 -28.58
CA VAL A 28 -25.61 -0.90 -28.35
C VAL A 28 -24.65 -0.27 -27.35
N LEU A 29 -24.39 1.04 -27.48
CA LEU A 29 -23.51 1.77 -26.58
C LEU A 29 -24.06 1.83 -25.14
N GLU A 30 -25.38 2.05 -24.98
CA GLU A 30 -26.05 2.02 -23.67
C GLU A 30 -25.88 0.66 -22.98
N LYS A 31 -25.99 -0.43 -23.75
CA LYS A 31 -25.85 -1.80 -23.25
C LYS A 31 -24.41 -2.15 -22.85
N GLU A 32 -23.42 -1.68 -23.60
CA GLU A 32 -22.00 -1.83 -23.24
C GLU A 32 -21.65 -1.03 -21.98
N ILE A 33 -22.21 0.16 -21.82
CA ILE A 33 -22.03 1.00 -20.63
C ILE A 33 -22.67 0.34 -19.40
N GLU A 34 -23.87 -0.23 -19.52
CA GLU A 34 -24.51 -0.99 -18.42
C GLU A 34 -23.67 -2.19 -18.00
N GLN A 35 -23.15 -2.96 -18.96
CA GLN A 35 -22.30 -4.11 -18.67
C GLN A 35 -20.98 -3.70 -18.02
N LEU A 36 -20.35 -2.63 -18.52
CA LEU A 36 -19.13 -2.09 -17.94
C LEU A 36 -19.39 -1.58 -16.50
N SER A 37 -20.50 -0.87 -16.29
CA SER A 37 -20.92 -0.37 -14.98
C SER A 37 -21.15 -1.52 -13.98
N MET A 38 -21.80 -2.60 -14.42
CA MET A 38 -22.02 -3.79 -13.61
C MET A 38 -20.70 -4.43 -13.16
N ASN A 39 -19.74 -4.56 -14.07
CA ASN A 39 -18.42 -5.13 -13.78
C ASN A 39 -17.63 -4.21 -12.83
N VAL A 40 -17.60 -2.90 -13.09
CA VAL A 40 -16.92 -1.92 -12.23
C VAL A 40 -17.51 -1.93 -10.82
N LEU A 41 -18.84 -2.06 -10.69
CA LEU A 41 -19.50 -2.13 -9.39
C LEU A 41 -19.13 -3.41 -8.62
N GLN A 42 -19.07 -4.55 -9.30
CA GLN A 42 -18.63 -5.82 -8.72
C GLN A 42 -17.16 -5.76 -8.29
N ASP A 43 -16.29 -5.22 -9.12
CA ASP A 43 -14.86 -5.05 -8.82
C ASP A 43 -14.67 -4.11 -7.62
N HIS A 44 -15.42 -3.00 -7.57
CA HIS A 44 -15.37 -2.07 -6.46
C HIS A 44 -15.87 -2.69 -5.15
N TYR A 45 -16.87 -3.58 -5.21
CA TYR A 45 -17.31 -4.35 -4.05
C TYR A 45 -16.23 -5.34 -3.58
N LEU A 46 -15.60 -6.05 -4.52
CA LEU A 46 -14.56 -7.02 -4.23
C LEU A 46 -13.32 -6.35 -3.63
N LEU A 47 -12.94 -5.18 -4.16
CA LEU A 47 -11.86 -4.33 -3.64
C LEU A 47 -12.16 -3.86 -2.22
N LYS A 48 -13.38 -3.35 -1.95
CA LYS A 48 -13.81 -2.97 -0.59
C LYS A 48 -13.71 -4.14 0.38
N LYS A 49 -14.11 -5.35 -0.04
CA LYS A 49 -14.01 -6.55 0.80
C LYS A 49 -12.56 -6.90 1.12
N ARG A 50 -11.68 -6.89 0.12
CA ARG A 50 -10.24 -7.15 0.31
C ARG A 50 -9.59 -6.10 1.20
N LEU A 51 -9.93 -4.83 1.01
CA LEU A 51 -9.43 -3.73 1.84
C LEU A 51 -9.91 -3.87 3.30
N LYS A 52 -11.19 -4.20 3.51
CA LYS A 52 -11.75 -4.42 4.86
C LYS A 52 -11.05 -5.56 5.60
N VAL A 53 -10.77 -6.67 4.92
CA VAL A 53 -9.99 -7.77 5.52
C VAL A 53 -8.59 -7.31 5.90
N LEU A 54 -7.94 -6.55 5.01
CA LEU A 54 -6.61 -5.96 5.29
C LEU A 54 -6.64 -4.98 6.46
N GLU A 55 -7.69 -4.17 6.59
CA GLU A 55 -7.89 -3.26 7.73
C GLU A 55 -8.10 -4.05 9.02
N GLU A 56 -8.90 -5.11 9.01
CA GLU A 56 -9.10 -6.00 10.16
C GLU A 56 -7.79 -6.71 10.54
N GLU A 57 -7.01 -7.21 9.58
CA GLU A 57 -5.68 -7.79 9.82
C GLU A 57 -4.67 -6.76 10.36
N LEU A 58 -4.68 -5.54 9.84
CA LEU A 58 -3.81 -4.45 10.31
C LEU A 58 -4.22 -3.97 11.71
N LEU A 59 -5.51 -3.83 11.98
CA LEU A 59 -6.06 -3.47 13.30
C LEU A 59 -5.80 -4.57 14.33
N MET A 60 -5.90 -5.84 13.94
CA MET A 60 -5.48 -6.97 14.78
C MET A 60 -3.96 -7.01 14.93
N GLY A 61 -3.20 -6.68 13.89
CA GLY A 61 -1.75 -6.50 13.96
C GLY A 61 -1.34 -5.36 14.90
N GLN A 62 -2.11 -4.27 14.94
CA GLN A 62 -1.93 -3.13 15.84
C GLN A 62 -2.34 -3.48 17.27
N SER A 63 -3.41 -4.24 17.50
CA SER A 63 -3.78 -4.68 18.86
C SER A 63 -2.81 -5.72 19.43
N ILE A 64 -2.12 -6.50 18.58
CA ILE A 64 -0.95 -7.29 18.97
C ILE A 64 0.25 -6.37 19.29
N ILE A 65 0.33 -5.15 18.73
CA ILE A 65 1.35 -4.15 19.08
C ILE A 65 0.97 -3.35 20.35
N ASP A 66 -0.32 -3.14 20.61
CA ASP A 66 -0.83 -2.38 21.77
C ASP A 66 -0.99 -3.24 23.02
N ASP A 67 -1.14 -4.58 22.87
CA ASP A 67 -1.06 -5.56 23.97
C ASP A 67 0.31 -6.27 24.02
N VAL A 68 1.31 -5.74 23.30
CA VAL A 68 2.68 -5.88 23.80
C VAL A 68 2.67 -5.10 25.11
N PRO A 69 2.84 -5.76 26.26
CA PRO A 69 3.06 -5.01 27.49
C PRO A 69 4.20 -4.03 27.18
N LYS A 70 4.28 -2.90 27.86
CA LYS A 70 5.58 -2.23 28.06
C LYS A 70 6.54 -3.22 28.74
N ARG A 71 6.98 -4.25 28.01
CA ARG A 71 8.17 -5.02 28.25
C ARG A 71 9.21 -4.05 27.77
N GLU A 72 9.74 -3.30 28.73
CA GLU A 72 11.12 -2.83 28.66
C GLU A 72 11.90 -3.84 27.83
N PHE A 73 12.40 -3.40 26.68
CA PHE A 73 13.56 -3.92 25.96
C PHE A 73 14.17 -5.23 26.52
N ASP A 74 13.42 -6.32 26.45
CA ASP A 74 13.91 -7.68 26.76
C ASP A 74 13.91 -8.54 25.49
N ARG A 75 13.87 -7.87 24.33
CA ARG A 75 14.44 -8.44 23.11
C ARG A 75 15.93 -8.18 23.21
N GLU A 76 16.66 -9.20 23.65
CA GLU A 76 18.09 -9.22 23.45
C GLU A 76 18.40 -8.67 22.04
N PRO A 77 19.28 -7.67 21.93
CA PRO A 77 19.56 -7.07 20.63
C PRO A 77 19.92 -8.17 19.64
N ASN A 78 19.23 -8.18 18.49
CA ASN A 78 19.44 -9.15 17.42
C ASN A 78 20.96 -9.32 17.21
N GLU A 79 21.48 -10.55 17.11
CA GLU A 79 22.93 -10.81 17.17
C GLU A 79 23.74 -9.96 16.18
N ILE A 80 23.10 -9.58 15.07
CA ILE A 80 23.62 -8.65 14.07
C ILE A 80 23.95 -7.27 14.67
N LEU A 81 23.06 -6.70 15.49
CA LEU A 81 23.25 -5.39 16.14
C LEU A 81 24.31 -5.48 17.25
N LYS A 82 24.34 -6.59 18.00
CA LYS A 82 25.41 -6.85 18.99
C LYS A 82 26.77 -6.87 18.30
N ASN A 83 26.91 -7.63 17.22
CA ASN A 83 28.15 -7.72 16.46
C ASN A 83 28.56 -6.39 15.82
N HIS A 84 27.60 -5.59 15.35
CA HIS A 84 27.89 -4.26 14.80
C HIS A 84 28.42 -3.28 15.87
N VAL A 85 27.77 -3.21 17.04
CA VAL A 85 28.24 -2.40 18.18
C VAL A 85 29.66 -2.79 18.59
N LEU A 86 29.92 -4.10 18.65
CA LEU A 86 31.19 -4.65 19.06
C LEU A 86 32.32 -4.42 18.04
N ALA A 87 32.01 -4.45 16.74
CA ALA A 87 32.95 -4.09 15.69
C ALA A 87 33.34 -2.60 15.77
N LEU A 88 32.36 -1.72 16.00
CA LEU A 88 32.60 -0.29 16.17
C LEU A 88 33.41 0.02 17.44
N TYR A 89 33.15 -0.68 18.54
CA TYR A 89 33.93 -0.53 19.77
C TYR A 89 35.38 -1.00 19.61
N ASN A 90 35.61 -2.14 18.94
CA ASN A 90 36.95 -2.63 18.63
C ASN A 90 37.74 -1.71 17.67
N GLN A 91 37.06 -0.84 16.92
CA GLN A 91 37.69 0.20 16.10
C GLN A 91 38.12 1.44 16.90
N GLY A 92 37.87 1.46 18.22
CA GLY A 92 38.26 2.57 19.11
C GLY A 92 37.28 3.75 19.11
N LEU A 93 36.05 3.57 18.61
CA LEU A 93 35.03 4.62 18.60
C LEU A 93 34.43 4.86 19.98
N GLU A 94 34.09 6.11 20.28
CA GLU A 94 33.50 6.48 21.56
C GLU A 94 32.05 5.96 21.68
N ILE A 95 31.66 5.46 22.85
CA ILE A 95 30.34 4.87 23.14
C ILE A 95 29.18 5.78 22.68
N LYS A 96 29.34 7.11 22.82
CA LYS A 96 28.36 8.11 22.40
C LYS A 96 28.16 8.15 20.88
N GLN A 97 29.20 7.88 20.11
CA GLN A 97 29.15 7.82 18.64
C GLN A 97 28.52 6.51 18.18
N ILE A 98 28.84 5.40 18.86
CA ILE A 98 28.25 4.08 18.60
C ILE A 98 26.73 4.12 18.82
N SER A 99 26.26 4.78 19.89
CA SER A 99 24.83 5.00 20.14
C SER A 99 24.13 5.73 18.99
N LYS A 100 24.75 6.79 18.45
CA LYS A 100 24.19 7.54 17.31
C LYS A 100 24.20 6.75 16.00
N GLN A 101 25.22 5.93 15.76
CA GLN A 101 25.36 5.16 14.52
C GLN A 101 24.53 3.86 14.51
N SER A 102 24.38 3.21 15.66
CA SER A 102 23.62 1.97 15.81
C SER A 102 22.13 2.20 16.12
N SER A 103 21.70 3.45 16.27
CA SER A 103 20.35 3.82 16.73
C SER A 103 19.96 3.21 18.08
N LEU A 104 20.97 2.84 18.90
CA LEU A 104 20.80 2.26 20.23
C LEU A 104 21.07 3.31 21.31
N SER A 105 20.46 3.16 22.49
CA SER A 105 20.74 4.04 23.61
C SER A 105 22.17 3.83 24.13
N VAL A 106 22.76 4.86 24.73
CA VAL A 106 24.09 4.79 25.36
C VAL A 106 24.14 3.67 26.41
N GLU A 107 23.05 3.48 27.16
CA GLU A 107 22.90 2.44 28.17
C GLU A 107 22.90 1.03 27.57
N THR A 108 22.20 0.81 26.46
CA THR A 108 22.20 -0.47 25.75
C THR A 108 23.57 -0.80 25.18
N VAL A 109 24.28 0.18 24.61
CA VAL A 109 25.65 0.00 24.10
C VAL A 109 26.61 -0.37 25.24
N GLN A 110 26.51 0.30 26.39
CA GLN A 110 27.32 0.01 27.58
C GLN A 110 27.07 -1.41 28.10
N ASN A 111 25.80 -1.84 28.14
CA ASN A 111 25.43 -3.17 28.59
C ASN A 111 25.97 -4.26 27.63
N ILE A 112 25.91 -4.04 26.31
CA ILE A 112 26.48 -4.98 25.31
C ILE A 112 28.00 -5.13 25.45
N ILE A 113 28.72 -4.02 25.68
CA ILE A 113 30.18 -4.05 25.84
C ILE A 113 30.57 -4.74 27.15
N ASN A 114 29.94 -4.36 28.27
CA ASN A 114 30.23 -4.94 29.57
C ASN A 114 29.97 -6.46 29.58
N ARG A 115 28.80 -6.89 29.07
CA ARG A 115 28.41 -8.30 28.98
C ARG A 115 29.39 -9.15 28.16
N ARG A 116 30.13 -8.56 27.21
CA ARG A 116 31.19 -9.25 26.45
C ARG A 116 32.56 -9.18 27.15
N GLN A 117 32.85 -8.09 27.86
CA GLN A 117 34.09 -7.92 28.63
C GLN A 117 34.21 -8.99 29.73
N ASP A 118 33.08 -9.35 30.35
CA ASP A 118 32.99 -10.42 31.36
C ASP A 118 33.36 -11.82 30.80
N VAL A 119 33.17 -12.03 29.49
CA VAL A 119 33.45 -13.32 28.81
C VAL A 119 34.94 -13.49 28.49
N PHE A 120 35.71 -12.39 28.40
CA PHE A 120 37.16 -12.43 28.12
C PHE A 120 38.04 -12.09 29.32
N GLY A 121 37.50 -11.54 30.41
CA GLY A 121 38.22 -11.24 31.65
C GLY A 121 38.41 -12.42 32.61
N GLY A 122 37.92 -13.60 32.24
CA GLY A 122 38.07 -14.86 32.99
C GLY A 122 39.09 -15.79 32.35
N ILE A 123 40.36 -15.38 32.29
CA ILE A 123 41.52 -16.28 32.17
C ILE A 123 42.67 -15.73 33.01
#